data_AF-A0A4R9WVN5-F1
#
_entry.id   AF-A0A4R9WVN5-F1
#
_cell.length_a   1.000
_cell.length_b   1.000
_cell.length_c   1.000
_cell.angle_alpha   90.00
_cell.angle_beta   90.00
_cell.angle_gamma   90.00
#
_symmetry.space_group_name_H-M   'P 1'
#
loop_
_entity.id
_entity.type
_entity.pdbx_description
1 polymer ?
#
loop_
_entity_poly.entity_id
_entity_poly.type
_entity_poly.pdbx_seq_one_letter_code
_entity_poly.pdbx_strand_id
1 'polypeptide(L)'
;FGVDEDVCTGDHACMRLSGCPSLSVKSLDDPLRDDPVASIDQNCVGCGNCGEVADAAVLCPSFYRADVVHNPGRWDRFLESARRAVIGLLQRRRESRCLMFADA
;
A
#
# COMPACT_ATOMS: atom_id res chain seq x y z
N PHE A 1 1.13 -7.55 -4.18
CA PHE A 1 0.07 -6.57 -3.88
C PHE A 1 0.03 -6.35 -2.39
N GLY A 2 -0.28 -5.12 -1.96
CA GLY A 2 -0.37 -4.74 -0.56
C GLY A 2 -1.42 -3.67 -0.35
N VAL A 3 -1.73 -3.41 0.92
CA VAL A 3 -2.61 -2.33 1.36
C VAL A 3 -1.77 -1.37 2.20
N ASP A 4 -1.81 -0.09 1.85
CA ASP A 4 -1.18 0.99 2.61
C ASP A 4 -2.04 1.35 3.83
N GLU A 5 -1.52 1.08 5.03
CA GLU A 5 -2.22 1.32 6.31
C GLU A 5 -2.44 2.82 6.56
N ASP A 6 -1.60 3.70 6.03
CA ASP A 6 -1.71 5.16 6.22
C ASP A 6 -2.80 5.77 5.34
N VAL A 7 -3.13 5.11 4.22
CA VAL A 7 -4.13 5.56 3.24
C VAL A 7 -5.49 4.86 3.43
N CYS A 8 -5.50 3.66 4.00
CA CYS A 8 -6.71 2.86 4.15
C CYS A 8 -7.73 3.51 5.10
N THR A 9 -8.93 3.83 4.61
CA THR A 9 -9.96 4.50 5.42
C THR A 9 -10.92 3.54 6.14
N GLY A 10 -10.75 2.23 6.01
CA GLY A 10 -11.60 1.25 6.71
C GLY A 10 -12.96 0.93 6.07
N ASP A 11 -13.17 1.28 4.79
CA ASP A 11 -14.43 1.02 4.07
C ASP A 11 -14.60 -0.45 3.63
N HIS A 12 -13.51 -1.23 3.66
CA HIS A 12 -13.46 -2.69 3.51
C HIS A 12 -14.12 -3.25 2.24
N ALA A 13 -14.43 -2.41 1.25
CA ALA A 13 -15.04 -2.82 -0.01
C ALA A 13 -14.16 -3.80 -0.80
N CYS A 14 -12.83 -3.63 -0.69
CA CYS A 14 -11.83 -4.51 -1.28
C CYS A 14 -11.95 -5.96 -0.78
N MET A 15 -12.22 -6.20 0.51
CA MET A 15 -12.41 -7.54 1.07
C MET A 15 -13.67 -8.21 0.53
N ARG A 16 -14.77 -7.45 0.52
CA ARG A 16 -16.08 -7.98 0.11
C ARG A 16 -16.11 -8.38 -1.37
N LEU A 17 -15.43 -7.63 -2.23
CA LEU A 17 -15.45 -7.86 -3.68
C LEU A 17 -14.37 -8.85 -4.16
N SER A 18 -13.22 -8.92 -3.49
CA SER A 18 -12.15 -9.80 -3.93
C SER A 18 -12.31 -11.25 -3.45
N GLY A 19 -12.88 -11.48 -2.26
CA GLY A 19 -13.02 -12.84 -1.70
C GLY A 19 -11.67 -13.54 -1.43
N CYS A 20 -10.59 -12.77 -1.27
CA CYS A 20 -9.26 -13.33 -0.98
C CYS A 20 -9.21 -13.88 0.45
N PRO A 21 -8.88 -15.17 0.66
CA PRO A 21 -8.87 -15.76 2.00
C PRO A 21 -7.76 -15.18 2.90
N SER A 22 -6.74 -14.56 2.29
CA SER A 22 -5.60 -13.95 2.97
C SER A 22 -5.77 -12.44 3.21
N LEU A 23 -6.88 -11.83 2.81
CA LEU A 23 -7.15 -10.41 3.04
C LEU A 23 -8.05 -10.26 4.28
N SER A 24 -7.48 -9.73 5.35
CA SER A 24 -8.07 -9.62 6.69
C SER A 24 -8.06 -8.16 7.18
N VAL A 25 -8.58 -7.92 8.37
CA VAL A 25 -8.41 -6.67 9.12
C VAL A 25 -7.26 -6.78 10.13
N LYS A 26 -6.59 -5.65 10.38
CA LYS A 26 -5.61 -5.44 11.45
C LYS A 26 -5.98 -4.18 12.20
N SER A 27 -5.96 -4.24 13.54
CA SER A 27 -6.11 -3.07 14.39
C SER A 27 -4.80 -2.28 14.41
N LEU A 28 -4.90 -0.96 14.31
CA LEU A 28 -3.75 -0.06 14.45
C LEU A 28 -3.61 0.35 15.93
N ASP A 29 -2.39 0.55 16.40
CA ASP A 29 -2.12 0.99 17.79
C ASP A 29 -2.32 2.51 17.98
N ASP A 30 -3.00 3.17 17.04
CA ASP A 30 -3.27 4.61 17.06
C ASP A 30 -4.56 4.89 17.86
N PRO A 31 -4.47 5.53 19.04
CA PRO A 31 -5.63 5.81 19.88
C PRO A 31 -6.61 6.81 19.26
N LEU A 32 -6.23 7.53 18.20
CA LEU A 32 -7.11 8.43 17.46
C LEU A 32 -7.88 7.74 16.33
N ARG A 33 -7.60 6.46 16.09
CA ARG A 33 -8.11 5.74 14.92
C ARG A 33 -8.89 4.50 15.35
N ASP A 34 -10.22 4.60 15.22
CA ASP A 34 -11.14 3.55 15.67
C ASP A 34 -11.29 2.41 14.63
N ASP A 35 -11.22 2.74 13.34
CA ASP A 35 -11.50 1.78 12.27
C ASP A 35 -10.27 0.90 11.95
N PRO A 36 -10.42 -0.44 11.94
CA PRO A 36 -9.33 -1.33 11.60
C PRO A 36 -8.99 -1.24 10.10
N VAL A 37 -7.72 -1.41 9.78
CA VAL A 37 -7.21 -1.32 8.41
C VAL A 37 -7.24 -2.69 7.73
N ALA A 38 -7.47 -2.69 6.42
CA ALA A 38 -7.30 -3.92 5.64
C ALA A 38 -5.82 -4.30 5.57
N SER A 39 -5.51 -5.57 5.76
CA SER A 39 -4.15 -6.12 5.77
C SER A 39 -4.12 -7.50 5.12
N ILE A 40 -2.98 -7.82 4.51
CA ILE A 40 -2.75 -9.14 3.91
C ILE A 40 -1.98 -9.98 4.93
N ASP A 41 -2.51 -11.17 5.22
CA ASP A 41 -1.90 -12.10 6.17
C ASP A 41 -0.67 -12.83 5.61
N GLN A 42 0.01 -13.59 6.48
CA GLN A 42 1.19 -14.38 6.12
C GLN A 42 0.88 -15.65 5.32
N ASN A 43 -0.40 -15.99 5.13
CA ASN A 43 -0.82 -17.14 4.32
C ASN A 43 -0.93 -16.78 2.83
N CYS A 44 -0.70 -15.51 2.47
CA CYS A 44 -0.80 -15.05 1.09
C CYS A 44 0.18 -15.79 0.17
N VAL A 45 -0.38 -16.55 -0.77
CA VAL A 45 0.38 -17.29 -1.80
C VAL A 45 0.72 -16.46 -3.04
N GLY A 46 0.33 -15.18 -3.08
CA GLY A 46 0.65 -14.28 -4.18
C GLY A 46 -0.14 -14.52 -5.47
N CYS A 47 -1.38 -15.04 -5.39
CA CYS A 47 -2.22 -15.31 -6.56
C CYS A 47 -2.67 -14.07 -7.35
N GLY A 48 -2.59 -12.87 -6.76
CA GLY A 48 -2.93 -11.61 -7.43
C GLY A 48 -4.40 -11.23 -7.44
N ASN A 49 -5.32 -12.13 -7.06
CA ASN A 49 -6.77 -11.92 -7.11
C ASN A 49 -7.25 -10.65 -6.38
N CYS A 50 -6.77 -10.40 -5.16
CA CYS A 50 -7.14 -9.19 -4.43
C CYS A 50 -6.67 -7.90 -5.10
N GLY A 51 -5.51 -7.94 -5.76
CA GLY A 51 -4.95 -6.80 -6.47
C GLY A 51 -5.65 -6.52 -7.79
N GLU A 52 -5.91 -7.55 -8.58
CA GLU A 52 -6.61 -7.42 -9.87
C GLU A 52 -8.03 -6.89 -9.68
N VAL A 53 -8.76 -7.42 -8.70
CA VAL A 53 -10.12 -6.94 -8.38
C VAL A 53 -10.08 -5.51 -7.85
N ALA A 54 -9.11 -5.17 -6.98
CA ALA A 54 -8.99 -3.83 -6.43
C ALA A 54 -8.65 -2.77 -7.50
N ASP A 55 -7.77 -3.10 -8.44
CA ASP A 55 -7.37 -2.25 -9.56
C ASP A 55 -8.52 -2.07 -10.57
N ALA A 56 -9.14 -3.18 -10.98
CA ALA A 56 -10.24 -3.17 -11.96
C ALA A 56 -11.47 -2.40 -11.46
N ALA A 57 -11.77 -2.47 -10.17
CA ALA A 57 -12.92 -1.81 -9.57
C ALA A 57 -12.61 -0.45 -8.94
N VAL A 58 -11.36 0.04 -9.02
CA VAL A 58 -10.90 1.33 -8.49
C VAL A 58 -11.37 1.53 -7.03
N LEU A 59 -11.28 0.47 -6.22
CA LEU A 59 -12.01 0.40 -4.96
C LEU A 59 -11.40 1.27 -3.87
N CYS A 60 -10.08 1.24 -3.74
CA CYS A 60 -9.40 1.87 -2.62
C CYS A 60 -8.06 2.45 -3.08
N PRO A 61 -7.80 3.75 -2.81
CA PRO A 61 -6.52 4.37 -3.16
C PRO A 61 -5.34 3.80 -2.37
N SER A 62 -5.58 2.98 -1.34
CA SER A 62 -4.54 2.35 -0.53
C SER A 62 -3.97 1.06 -1.14
N PHE A 63 -4.62 0.48 -2.16
CA PHE A 63 -4.12 -0.74 -2.78
C PHE A 63 -2.95 -0.43 -3.71
N TYR A 64 -1.84 -1.14 -3.53
CA TYR A 64 -0.67 -0.98 -4.38
C TYR A 64 -0.15 -2.32 -4.91
N ARG A 65 0.47 -2.24 -6.10
CA ARG A 65 1.21 -3.34 -6.70
C ARG A 65 2.70 -3.16 -6.42
N ALA A 66 3.32 -4.21 -5.92
CA ALA A 66 4.76 -4.32 -5.81
C ALA A 66 5.19 -5.58 -6.54
N ASP A 67 6.12 -5.43 -7.48
CA ASP A 67 6.72 -6.51 -8.25
C ASP A 67 8.14 -6.76 -7.75
N VAL A 68 8.51 -8.02 -7.56
CA VAL A 68 9.86 -8.42 -7.15
C VAL A 68 10.60 -8.91 -8.38
N VAL A 69 11.67 -8.20 -8.75
CA VAL A 69 12.53 -8.58 -9.89
C VAL A 69 13.70 -9.40 -9.40
N HIS A 70 13.80 -10.65 -9.87
CA HIS A 70 14.96 -11.50 -9.62
C HIS A 70 16.02 -11.30 -10.71
N ASN A 71 17.30 -11.26 -10.31
CA ASN A 71 18.44 -11.00 -11.19
C ASN A 71 18.34 -9.66 -11.98
N PRO A 72 18.32 -8.51 -11.29
CA PRO A 72 18.15 -7.21 -11.94
C PRO A 72 19.39 -6.84 -12.78
N GLY A 73 19.15 -6.43 -14.03
CA GLY A 73 20.16 -5.93 -14.94
C GLY A 73 20.67 -4.54 -14.53
N ARG A 74 21.67 -4.04 -15.27
CA ARG A 74 22.24 -2.70 -15.02
C ARG A 74 21.19 -1.59 -15.26
N TRP A 75 20.33 -1.78 -16.24
CA TRP A 75 19.26 -0.84 -16.57
C TRP A 75 18.16 -0.80 -15.51
N ASP A 76 17.74 -1.95 -14.98
CA ASP A 76 16.75 -2.03 -13.91
C ASP A 76 17.21 -1.26 -12.67
N ARG A 77 18.49 -1.44 -12.29
CA ARG A 77 19.10 -0.74 -11.15
C ARG A 77 19.19 0.77 -11.37
N PHE A 78 19.48 1.20 -12.61
CA PHE A 78 19.52 2.62 -12.96
C PHE A 78 18.13 3.26 -12.86
N LEU A 79 17.12 2.63 -13.47
CA LEU A 79 15.73 3.10 -13.41
C LEU A 79 15.22 3.17 -11.98
N GLU A 80 15.51 2.15 -11.16
CA GLU A 80 15.11 2.13 -9.75
C GLU A 80 15.76 3.27 -8.97
N SER A 81 17.05 3.55 -9.22
CA SER A 81 17.75 4.67 -8.58
C SER A 81 17.13 6.02 -8.97
N ALA A 82 16.78 6.20 -10.24
CA ALA A 82 16.11 7.40 -10.73
C ALA A 82 14.71 7.56 -10.11
N ARG A 83 13.91 6.49 -10.06
CA ARG A 83 12.58 6.47 -9.42
C ARG A 83 12.68 6.88 -7.95
N ARG A 84 13.59 6.27 -7.19
CA ARG A 84 13.82 6.63 -5.78
C ARG A 84 14.19 8.09 -5.60
N ALA A 85 15.04 8.64 -6.47
CA ALA A 85 15.42 10.05 -6.40
C ALA A 85 14.22 10.99 -6.63
N VAL A 86 13.38 10.68 -7.63
CA VAL A 86 12.16 11.46 -7.93
C VAL A 86 11.14 11.35 -6.81
N ILE A 87 10.85 10.13 -6.33
CA ILE A 87 9.91 9.90 -5.22
C ILE A 87 10.37 10.68 -3.98
N GLY A 88 11.65 10.58 -3.61
CA GLY A 88 12.20 11.30 -2.47
C GLY A 88 12.15 12.83 -2.64
N LEU A 89 12.34 13.36 -3.85
CA LEU A 89 12.16 14.80 -4.13
C LEU A 89 10.70 15.23 -3.91
N LEU A 90 9.74 14.45 -4.38
CA LEU A 90 8.31 14.73 -4.23
C LEU A 90 7.85 14.63 -2.77
N GLN A 91 8.33 13.62 -2.03
CA GLN A 91 8.06 13.46 -0.60
C GLN A 91 8.56 14.67 0.20
N ARG A 92 9.84 15.07 0.03
CA ARG A 92 10.40 16.28 0.68
C ARG A 92 9.62 17.56 0.34
N ARG A 93 9.15 17.68 -0.90
CA ARG A 93 8.33 18.82 -1.31
C ARG A 93 6.93 18.81 -0.66
N ARG A 94 6.34 17.64 -0.44
CA ARG A 94 5.06 17.49 0.27
C ARG A 94 5.24 17.81 1.75
N GLU A 95 6.24 17.24 2.39
CA GLU A 95 6.58 17.46 3.81
C GLU A 95 6.81 18.94 4.11
N SER A 96 7.58 19.65 3.28
CA SER A 96 7.82 21.09 3.46
C SER A 96 6.56 21.97 3.30
N ARG A 97 5.47 21.44 2.73
CA ARG A 97 4.20 22.15 2.54
C ARG A 97 3.09 21.64 3.46
N CYS A 98 3.33 20.56 4.20
CA CYS A 98 2.36 19.96 5.11
C CYS A 98 2.74 20.33 6.55
N LEU A 99 1.78 20.75 7.35
CA LEU A 99 2.00 20.91 8.79
C LEU A 99 2.04 19.50 9.39
N MET A 100 3.24 19.02 9.69
CA MET A 100 3.43 17.79 10.46
C MET A 100 3.21 18.15 11.93
N PHE A 101 2.12 17.67 12.52
CA PHE A 101 1.97 17.70 13.97
C PHE A 101 2.90 16.62 14.53
N ALA A 102 3.82 17.01 15.42
CA ALA A 102 4.63 16.02 16.11
C ALA A 102 3.72 15.27 17.08
N ASP A 103 3.58 13.96 16.90
CA ASP A 103 3.00 13.09 17.93
C ASP A 103 3.83 13.22 19.20
N ALA A 104 3.14 13.53 20.31
CA ALA A 104 3.71 13.78 21.63
C ALA A 104 3.82 12.50 22.45
#